data_AF-E0SRU3-F1
#
_entry.id   AF-E0SRU3-F1
#
_cell.length_a   1.000
_cell.length_b   1.000
_cell.length_c   1.000
_cell.angle_alpha   90.00
_cell.angle_beta   90.00
_cell.angle_gamma   90.00
#
_symmetry.space_group_name_H-M   'P 1'
#
loop_
_entity.id
_entity.type
_entity.pdbx_description
1 polymer ?
#
loop_
_entity_poly.entity_id
_entity_poly.type
_entity_poly.pdbx_seq_one_letter_code
_entity_poly.pdbx_strand_id
1 'polypeptide(L)'
;MFPSSGDIIESIEASRKSFGKVLAEYVSKRFSGRITYKSAMGVYISLEIVDGAITLCRGISRGNVVEGNTCCDEAAKYLYVAEGVIEVMKIDPKIIGLDAINFPNTVVEGTTAIHMQLEKISAPPTHAPVAVTPPIESRAIEVAKTLEAIAIETPKPVAEAPKAVEAPKPETPAVAQAPPTTVPTEAVQPVVSEECIDPITLYQVMRSSQFLQQISSARYGDIAEKILGIAREREPSKIYITASTESGTLRVLLDVESMNINIEYEEGGKTICGSNALKSIESVELKSIRIWIL
;
A
#
# COMPACT_ATOMS: atom_id res chain seq x y z
N MET A 1 3.16 4.63 1.36
CA MET A 1 4.58 4.72 0.98
C MET A 1 5.40 3.80 1.89
N PHE A 2 6.60 3.36 1.51
CA PHE A 2 7.49 2.70 2.44
C PHE A 2 8.14 3.73 3.37
N PRO A 3 8.23 3.47 4.69
CA PRO A 3 8.78 4.42 5.65
C PRO A 3 10.31 4.53 5.56
N SER A 4 10.98 3.49 5.06
CA SER A 4 12.43 3.58 4.90
C SER A 4 12.80 4.61 3.83
N SER A 5 13.94 5.26 4.03
CA SER A 5 14.43 6.31 3.13
C SER A 5 15.93 6.15 2.91
N GLY A 6 16.40 6.63 1.78
CA GLY A 6 17.81 6.77 1.46
C GLY A 6 18.03 7.96 0.55
N ASP A 7 19.24 8.08 0.01
CA ASP A 7 19.59 9.19 -0.87
C ASP A 7 18.92 9.03 -2.23
N ILE A 8 18.22 10.07 -2.69
CA ILE A 8 17.76 10.16 -4.08
C ILE A 8 18.99 10.43 -4.93
N ILE A 9 19.38 9.45 -5.74
CA ILE A 9 20.55 9.52 -6.62
C ILE A 9 20.19 10.01 -8.02
N GLU A 10 18.92 9.90 -8.42
CA GLU A 10 18.43 10.41 -9.69
C GLU A 10 16.95 10.82 -9.60
N SER A 11 16.59 11.90 -10.28
CA SER A 11 15.19 12.32 -10.49
C SER A 11 15.01 12.64 -11.97
N ILE A 12 14.08 11.94 -12.60
CA ILE A 12 13.97 11.85 -14.05
C ILE A 12 12.54 12.18 -14.47
N GLU A 13 12.36 13.12 -15.39
CA GLU A 13 11.06 13.35 -16.02
C GLU A 13 10.73 12.18 -16.95
N ALA A 14 9.54 11.60 -16.80
CA ALA A 14 9.10 10.43 -17.58
C ALA A 14 9.04 10.71 -19.09
N SER A 15 8.90 11.99 -19.48
CA SER A 15 8.93 12.46 -20.87
C SER A 15 10.31 12.30 -21.52
N ARG A 16 11.38 12.33 -20.73
CA ARG A 16 12.76 12.15 -21.19
C ARG A 16 13.15 10.68 -21.23
N LYS A 17 12.74 9.92 -20.20
CA LYS A 17 13.04 8.49 -20.07
C LYS A 17 11.88 7.83 -19.33
N SER A 18 11.17 6.96 -20.03
CA SER A 18 9.96 6.32 -19.49
C SER A 18 10.28 5.45 -18.28
N PHE A 19 9.28 5.26 -17.41
CA PHE A 19 9.42 4.49 -16.18
C PHE A 19 9.96 3.08 -16.43
N GLY A 20 9.47 2.41 -17.47
CA GLY A 20 9.95 1.08 -17.86
C GLY A 20 11.39 1.05 -18.32
N LYS A 21 11.89 2.11 -18.99
CA LYS A 21 13.31 2.19 -19.38
C LYS A 21 14.22 2.40 -18.18
N VAL A 22 13.80 3.23 -17.22
CA VAL A 22 14.53 3.41 -15.96
C VAL A 22 14.57 2.09 -15.20
N LEU A 23 13.42 1.44 -15.02
CA LEU A 23 13.35 0.13 -14.35
C LEU A 23 14.24 -0.91 -15.02
N ALA A 24 14.14 -1.09 -16.34
CA ALA A 24 14.94 -2.06 -17.09
C ALA A 24 16.45 -1.81 -16.91
N GLU A 25 16.88 -0.56 -16.98
CA GLU A 25 18.28 -0.20 -16.78
C GLU A 25 18.78 -0.59 -15.39
N TYR A 26 18.07 -0.19 -14.34
CA TYR A 26 18.51 -0.44 -12.96
C TYR A 26 18.42 -1.93 -12.58
N VAL A 27 17.39 -2.64 -13.06
CA VAL A 27 17.29 -4.10 -12.94
C VAL A 27 18.49 -4.78 -13.61
N SER A 28 18.83 -4.38 -14.84
CA SER A 28 19.97 -4.96 -15.56
C SER A 28 21.32 -4.71 -14.88
N LYS A 29 21.43 -3.61 -14.12
CA LYS A 29 22.61 -3.24 -13.34
C LYS A 29 22.69 -3.92 -11.98
N ARG A 30 21.81 -4.89 -11.67
CA ARG A 30 21.75 -5.55 -10.34
C ARG A 30 21.56 -4.54 -9.20
N PHE A 31 20.81 -3.47 -9.46
CA PHE A 31 20.61 -2.40 -8.49
C PHE A 31 19.92 -2.90 -7.21
N SER A 32 20.30 -2.30 -6.08
CA SER A 32 19.56 -2.43 -4.82
C SER A 32 19.14 -1.06 -4.32
N GLY A 33 17.85 -0.88 -4.10
CA GLY A 33 17.25 0.40 -3.73
C GLY A 33 15.78 0.47 -4.09
N ARG A 34 15.28 1.67 -4.29
CA ARG A 34 13.87 1.93 -4.60
C ARG A 34 13.75 2.79 -5.85
N ILE A 35 12.82 2.41 -6.72
CA ILE A 35 12.44 3.22 -7.89
C ILE A 35 10.97 3.59 -7.73
N THR A 36 10.71 4.89 -7.73
CA THR A 36 9.39 5.45 -7.50
C THR A 36 8.90 6.24 -8.69
N TYR A 37 7.76 5.89 -9.25
CA TYR A 37 7.03 6.70 -10.23
C TYR A 37 5.97 7.56 -9.56
N LYS A 38 5.86 8.83 -9.96
CA LYS A 38 4.88 9.79 -9.46
C LYS A 38 4.23 10.53 -10.63
N SER A 39 2.92 10.77 -10.59
CA SER A 39 2.24 11.63 -11.57
C SER A 39 1.35 12.68 -10.91
N ALA A 40 0.99 13.72 -11.65
CA ALA A 40 0.04 14.74 -11.20
C ALA A 40 -1.36 14.16 -10.94
N MET A 41 -1.69 13.01 -11.53
CA MET A 41 -2.96 12.31 -11.36
C MET A 41 -3.07 11.53 -10.04
N GLY A 42 -2.19 11.79 -9.07
CA GLY A 42 -2.21 11.10 -7.77
C GLY A 42 -1.75 9.64 -7.83
N VAL A 43 -0.98 9.26 -8.86
CA VAL A 43 -0.33 7.95 -8.93
C VAL A 43 1.04 8.05 -8.27
N TYR A 44 1.33 7.13 -7.36
CA TYR A 44 2.62 6.99 -6.70
C TYR A 44 2.93 5.50 -6.60
N ILE A 45 3.91 4.99 -7.33
CA ILE A 45 4.24 3.56 -7.30
C ILE A 45 5.72 3.40 -6.98
N SER A 46 6.00 2.71 -5.89
CA SER A 46 7.34 2.44 -5.38
C SER A 46 7.66 0.95 -5.48
N LEU A 47 8.74 0.64 -6.19
CA LEU A 47 9.29 -0.70 -6.34
C LEU A 47 10.61 -0.76 -5.57
N GLU A 48 10.72 -1.65 -4.61
CA GLU A 48 11.99 -1.96 -3.95
C GLU A 48 12.65 -3.14 -4.65
N ILE A 49 13.91 -2.96 -4.99
CA ILE A 49 14.70 -3.86 -5.80
C ILE A 49 15.89 -4.31 -4.96
N VAL A 50 16.17 -5.61 -4.97
CA VAL A 50 17.35 -6.21 -4.34
C VAL A 50 18.08 -7.02 -5.41
N ASP A 51 19.34 -6.67 -5.67
CA ASP A 51 20.18 -7.31 -6.69
C ASP A 51 19.51 -7.41 -8.08
N GLY A 52 18.74 -6.38 -8.45
CA GLY A 52 17.98 -6.34 -9.71
C GLY A 52 16.63 -7.06 -9.67
N ALA A 53 16.29 -7.78 -8.61
CA ALA A 53 14.98 -8.41 -8.46
C ALA A 53 14.00 -7.48 -7.74
N ILE A 54 12.82 -7.23 -8.34
CA ILE A 54 11.74 -6.49 -7.68
C ILE A 54 11.23 -7.36 -6.52
N THR A 55 11.47 -6.90 -5.29
CA THR A 55 11.19 -7.66 -4.08
C THR A 55 9.91 -7.19 -3.42
N LEU A 56 9.73 -5.87 -3.33
CA LEU A 56 8.52 -5.26 -2.77
C LEU A 56 7.92 -4.28 -3.77
N CYS A 57 6.59 -4.21 -3.81
CA CYS A 57 5.87 -3.16 -4.52
C CYS A 57 4.81 -2.57 -3.61
N ARG A 58 4.82 -1.25 -3.50
CA ARG A 58 3.77 -0.51 -2.80
C ARG A 58 3.51 0.80 -3.51
N GLY A 59 2.25 1.14 -3.64
CA GLY A 59 1.86 2.38 -4.28
C GLY A 59 0.48 2.85 -3.90
N ILE A 60 0.11 3.93 -4.56
CA ILE A 60 -1.20 4.53 -4.61
C ILE A 60 -1.51 4.65 -6.10
N SER A 61 -2.59 4.03 -6.54
CA SER A 61 -3.10 4.20 -7.89
C SER A 61 -4.52 4.72 -7.78
N ARG A 62 -4.75 5.94 -8.27
CA ARG A 62 -6.07 6.61 -8.23
C ARG A 62 -6.68 6.64 -6.82
N GLY A 63 -5.81 6.85 -5.83
CA GLY A 63 -6.14 6.91 -4.40
C GLY A 63 -6.18 5.56 -3.67
N ASN A 64 -6.21 4.42 -4.37
CA ASN A 64 -6.19 3.12 -3.72
C ASN A 64 -4.77 2.71 -3.36
N VAL A 65 -4.57 2.22 -2.13
CA VAL A 65 -3.31 1.58 -1.75
C VAL A 65 -3.20 0.25 -2.49
N VAL A 66 -2.16 0.12 -3.30
CA VAL A 66 -1.86 -1.09 -4.06
C VAL A 66 -0.55 -1.67 -3.58
N GLU A 67 -0.48 -2.99 -3.41
CA GLU A 67 0.66 -3.68 -2.82
C GLU A 67 0.95 -5.01 -3.52
N GLY A 68 2.20 -5.48 -3.39
CA GLY A 68 2.65 -6.75 -3.92
C GLY A 68 2.38 -6.86 -5.43
N ASN A 69 1.82 -7.99 -5.84
CA ASN A 69 1.53 -8.26 -7.25
C ASN A 69 0.52 -7.26 -7.85
N THR A 70 -0.50 -6.85 -7.09
CA THR A 70 -1.47 -5.82 -7.53
C THR A 70 -0.78 -4.49 -7.82
N CYS A 71 0.19 -4.11 -6.98
CA CYS A 71 1.02 -2.94 -7.25
C CYS A 71 1.86 -3.08 -8.52
N CYS A 72 2.44 -4.26 -8.77
CA CYS A 72 3.20 -4.53 -10.00
C CYS A 72 2.31 -4.44 -11.25
N ASP A 73 1.08 -4.93 -11.17
CA ASP A 73 0.12 -4.86 -12.28
C ASP A 73 -0.32 -3.41 -12.55
N GLU A 74 -0.51 -2.61 -11.51
CA GLU A 74 -0.70 -1.16 -11.66
C GLU A 74 0.54 -0.50 -12.28
N ALA A 75 1.74 -0.81 -11.80
CA ALA A 75 3.00 -0.26 -12.30
C ALA A 75 3.17 -0.49 -13.80
N ALA A 76 2.78 -1.67 -14.29
CA ALA A 76 2.83 -2.05 -15.69
C ALA A 76 2.08 -1.06 -16.61
N LYS A 77 0.97 -0.48 -16.13
CA LYS A 77 0.17 0.50 -16.89
C LYS A 77 0.92 1.81 -17.15
N TYR A 78 1.95 2.11 -16.34
CA TYR A 78 2.68 3.38 -16.38
C TYR A 78 4.08 3.26 -17.00
N LEU A 79 4.53 2.06 -17.42
CA LEU A 79 5.90 1.86 -17.94
C LEU A 79 6.23 2.72 -19.16
N TYR A 80 5.23 3.08 -19.95
CA TYR A 80 5.39 3.84 -21.20
C TYR A 80 4.73 5.21 -21.15
N VAL A 81 4.17 5.61 -20.00
CA VAL A 81 3.55 6.92 -19.84
C VAL A 81 4.64 7.99 -19.81
N ALA A 82 4.47 9.03 -20.63
CA ALA A 82 5.43 10.13 -20.80
C ALA A 82 5.23 11.27 -19.78
N GLU A 83 4.23 11.17 -18.91
CA GLU A 83 3.96 12.13 -17.84
C GLU A 83 4.46 11.58 -16.50
N GLY A 84 4.96 12.48 -15.64
CA GLY A 84 5.36 12.15 -14.27
C GLY A 84 6.86 12.28 -14.02
N VAL A 85 7.24 11.93 -12.79
CA VAL A 85 8.61 11.97 -12.28
C VAL A 85 8.97 10.59 -11.73
N ILE A 86 10.16 10.13 -12.07
CA ILE A 86 10.73 8.88 -11.59
C ILE A 86 11.90 9.24 -10.68
N GLU A 87 11.83 8.82 -9.43
CA GLU A 87 12.90 8.98 -8.45
C GLU A 87 13.59 7.63 -8.23
N VAL A 88 14.92 7.63 -8.31
CA VAL A 88 15.75 6.49 -7.95
C VAL A 88 16.45 6.80 -6.65
N MET A 89 16.23 5.94 -5.67
CA MET A 89 16.74 6.08 -4.31
C MET A 89 17.61 4.88 -3.97
N LYS A 90 18.82 5.12 -3.48
CA LYS A 90 19.69 4.06 -3.00
C LYS A 90 19.29 3.69 -1.58
N ILE A 91 18.96 2.42 -1.35
CA ILE A 91 18.58 1.89 -0.04
C ILE A 91 19.38 0.61 0.21
N ASP A 92 19.87 0.44 1.44
CA ASP A 92 20.56 -0.79 1.84
C ASP A 92 19.59 -1.99 1.79
N PRO A 93 19.96 -3.14 1.19
CA PRO A 93 19.11 -4.34 1.15
C PRO A 93 18.57 -4.80 2.51
N LYS A 94 19.32 -4.59 3.60
CA LYS A 94 18.86 -4.94 4.96
C LYS A 94 17.67 -4.08 5.37
N ILE A 95 17.65 -2.82 4.96
CA ILE A 95 16.54 -1.90 5.24
C ILE A 95 15.30 -2.31 4.44
N ILE A 96 15.47 -2.67 3.17
CA ILE A 96 14.40 -3.26 2.33
C ILE A 96 13.83 -4.54 2.99
N GLY A 97 14.71 -5.38 3.55
CA GLY A 97 14.30 -6.56 4.32
C GLY A 97 13.45 -6.23 5.56
N LEU A 98 13.71 -5.11 6.24
CA LEU A 98 12.86 -4.65 7.35
C LEU A 98 11.50 -4.16 6.86
N ASP A 99 11.43 -3.49 5.71
CA ASP A 99 10.16 -3.10 5.10
C ASP A 99 9.32 -4.33 4.71
N ALA A 100 9.95 -5.42 4.26
CA ALA A 100 9.26 -6.68 3.98
C ALA A 100 8.59 -7.28 5.23
N ILE A 101 9.28 -7.22 6.38
CA ILE A 101 8.76 -7.71 7.67
C ILE A 101 7.61 -6.84 8.17
N ASN A 102 7.75 -5.51 8.06
CA ASN A 102 6.75 -4.56 8.53
C ASN A 102 5.53 -4.46 7.59
N PHE A 103 5.71 -4.76 6.31
CA PHE A 103 4.67 -4.70 5.29
C PHE A 103 4.63 -5.99 4.45
N PRO A 104 4.25 -7.13 5.03
CA PRO A 104 4.32 -8.42 4.34
C PRO A 104 3.46 -8.50 3.07
N ASN A 105 2.35 -7.76 3.01
CA ASN A 105 1.48 -7.71 1.82
C ASN A 105 2.13 -7.00 0.62
N THR A 106 3.25 -6.31 0.82
CA THR A 106 3.98 -5.64 -0.25
C THR A 106 4.97 -6.55 -0.97
N VAL A 107 5.23 -7.74 -0.42
CA VAL A 107 6.12 -8.73 -1.00
C VAL A 107 5.55 -9.19 -2.34
N VAL A 108 6.42 -9.21 -3.34
CA VAL A 108 6.10 -9.65 -4.70
C VAL A 108 6.39 -11.14 -4.80
N GLU A 109 5.39 -11.92 -5.17
CA GLU A 109 5.49 -13.37 -5.28
C GLU A 109 5.44 -13.80 -6.76
N GLY A 110 6.42 -14.57 -7.19
CA GLY A 110 6.48 -15.12 -8.55
C GLY A 110 6.75 -14.08 -9.64
N THR A 111 6.46 -14.46 -10.89
CA THR A 111 6.64 -13.57 -12.05
C THR A 111 5.40 -12.71 -12.26
N THR A 112 5.55 -11.39 -12.23
CA THR A 112 4.44 -10.43 -12.38
C THR A 112 4.39 -9.78 -13.77
N ALA A 113 3.30 -9.06 -14.09
CA ALA A 113 3.14 -8.38 -15.38
C ALA A 113 4.29 -7.41 -15.70
N ILE A 114 4.81 -6.71 -14.68
CA ILE A 114 5.95 -5.82 -14.83
C ILE A 114 7.21 -6.59 -15.24
N HIS A 115 7.49 -7.77 -14.67
CA HIS A 115 8.64 -8.59 -15.04
C HIS A 115 8.57 -9.03 -16.51
N MET A 116 7.41 -9.53 -16.96
CA MET A 116 7.20 -9.92 -18.36
C MET A 116 7.37 -8.75 -19.34
N GLN A 117 6.98 -7.54 -18.93
CA GLN A 117 7.13 -6.35 -19.78
C GLN A 117 8.57 -5.84 -19.79
N LEU A 118 9.29 -5.93 -18.66
CA LEU A 118 10.70 -5.54 -18.58
C LEU A 118 11.61 -6.43 -19.45
N GLU A 119 11.30 -7.72 -19.59
CA GLU A 119 12.00 -8.61 -20.52
C GLU A 119 11.87 -8.14 -21.98
N LYS A 120 10.68 -7.65 -22.37
CA LYS A 120 10.44 -7.10 -23.72
C LYS A 120 11.16 -5.78 -23.96
N ILE A 121 11.32 -4.96 -22.92
CA ILE A 121 12.03 -3.66 -22.98
C ILE A 121 13.55 -3.89 -23.03
N SER A 122 14.03 -4.91 -22.32
CA SER A 122 15.45 -5.26 -22.23
C SER A 122 15.94 -6.11 -23.41
N ALA A 123 15.03 -6.64 -24.23
CA ALA A 123 15.39 -7.36 -25.44
C ALA A 123 16.21 -6.41 -26.36
N PRO A 124 17.40 -6.83 -26.84
CA PRO A 124 18.18 -6.00 -27.75
C PRO A 124 17.33 -5.65 -28.98
N PRO A 125 17.46 -4.42 -29.53
CA PRO A 125 16.78 -4.08 -30.76
C PRO A 125 17.16 -5.12 -31.79
N THR A 126 16.19 -5.92 -32.22
CA THR A 126 16.37 -6.88 -33.30
C THR A 126 16.52 -6.05 -34.57
N HIS A 127 17.73 -5.55 -34.81
CA HIS A 127 18.16 -5.17 -36.14
C HIS A 127 18.29 -6.46 -36.95
N ALA A 128 17.17 -6.92 -37.50
CA ALA A 128 17.17 -7.84 -38.61
C ALA A 128 16.38 -7.17 -39.75
N PRO A 129 16.96 -7.05 -40.95
CA PRO A 129 16.28 -6.47 -42.09
C PRO A 129 15.02 -7.29 -42.39
N VAL A 130 13.94 -6.60 -42.75
CA VAL A 130 12.66 -7.18 -43.17
C VAL A 130 12.93 -8.15 -44.32
N ALA A 131 13.01 -9.43 -44.00
CA ALA A 131 13.04 -10.52 -44.95
C ALA A 131 11.69 -11.22 -44.91
N VAL A 132 11.04 -11.17 -46.07
CA VAL A 132 9.76 -11.78 -46.42
C VAL A 132 9.70 -13.23 -45.93
N THR A 133 8.68 -13.55 -45.15
CA THR A 133 8.27 -14.93 -44.83
C THR A 133 8.08 -15.76 -46.09
N PRO A 134 8.45 -17.05 -46.02
CA PRO A 134 7.40 -18.04 -46.23
C PRO A 134 7.38 -19.10 -45.11
N PRO A 135 6.30 -19.89 -45.05
CA PRO A 135 5.86 -20.61 -43.85
C PRO A 135 6.46 -22.02 -43.79
N ILE A 136 6.37 -22.66 -42.61
CA ILE A 136 5.91 -24.05 -42.39
C ILE A 136 6.56 -24.69 -41.14
N GLU A 137 5.67 -25.28 -40.32
CA GLU A 137 5.79 -26.45 -39.43
C GLU A 137 6.73 -26.52 -38.21
N SER A 138 6.04 -26.56 -37.06
CA SER A 138 5.94 -27.72 -36.16
C SER A 138 7.03 -28.00 -35.11
N ARG A 139 6.52 -28.36 -33.92
CA ARG A 139 7.15 -29.15 -32.84
C ARG A 139 8.26 -28.40 -32.06
N ALA A 140 8.43 -28.54 -30.76
CA ALA A 140 7.92 -29.48 -29.78
C ALA A 140 7.84 -28.75 -28.42
N ILE A 141 6.89 -29.18 -27.58
CA ILE A 141 6.89 -28.90 -26.14
C ILE A 141 7.95 -29.82 -25.54
N GLU A 142 9.01 -29.24 -24.97
CA GLU A 142 9.94 -29.96 -24.10
C GLU A 142 10.12 -29.14 -22.82
N VAL A 143 9.21 -29.37 -21.86
CA VAL A 143 9.36 -28.85 -20.49
C VAL A 143 10.12 -29.91 -19.70
N ALA A 144 11.42 -29.70 -19.55
CA ALA A 144 12.26 -30.49 -18.67
C ALA A 144 12.02 -30.08 -17.20
N LYS A 145 11.75 -31.10 -16.37
CA LYS A 145 11.66 -31.08 -14.91
C LYS A 145 12.96 -30.60 -14.26
N THR A 146 12.86 -29.76 -13.24
CA THR A 146 13.48 -30.00 -11.92
C THR A 146 12.92 -29.02 -10.86
N LEU A 147 12.10 -29.53 -9.95
CA LEU A 147 11.93 -28.96 -8.62
C LEU A 147 12.09 -30.12 -7.65
N GLU A 148 13.26 -30.18 -7.01
CA GLU A 148 13.44 -31.01 -5.81
C GLU A 148 12.68 -30.38 -4.66
N ALA A 149 11.82 -31.19 -4.06
CA ALA A 149 11.10 -30.88 -2.85
C ALA A 149 12.06 -30.90 -1.66
N ILE A 150 12.15 -29.79 -0.92
CA ILE A 150 12.56 -29.85 0.48
C ILE A 150 11.27 -29.98 1.29
N ALA A 151 11.02 -31.21 1.75
CA ALA A 151 10.04 -31.51 2.76
C ALA A 151 10.48 -30.88 4.09
N ILE A 152 9.65 -30.04 4.69
CA ILE A 152 9.78 -29.66 6.10
C ILE A 152 8.72 -30.46 6.85
N GLU A 153 9.20 -31.42 7.64
CA GLU A 153 8.41 -32.15 8.62
C GLU A 153 7.81 -31.17 9.65
N THR A 154 6.50 -31.23 9.81
CA THR A 154 5.82 -30.94 11.10
C THR A 154 5.34 -32.30 11.62
N PRO A 155 5.56 -32.62 12.92
CA PRO A 155 4.60 -32.26 13.97
C PRO A 155 5.30 -32.00 15.33
N LYS A 156 4.71 -31.58 16.46
CA LYS A 156 3.35 -31.48 17.03
C LYS A 156 3.43 -30.48 18.22
N PRO A 157 2.31 -30.00 18.80
CA PRO A 157 2.29 -29.02 19.89
C PRO A 157 2.39 -29.69 21.26
N VAL A 158 2.99 -28.99 22.22
CA VAL A 158 2.81 -29.26 23.66
C VAL A 158 2.35 -27.97 24.31
N ALA A 159 1.15 -28.03 24.86
CA ALA A 159 0.57 -27.03 25.73
C ALA A 159 1.31 -26.99 27.08
N GLU A 160 1.46 -25.81 27.65
CA GLU A 160 1.10 -25.55 29.05
C GLU A 160 1.04 -24.04 29.30
N ALA A 161 -0.08 -23.60 29.88
CA ALA A 161 -0.29 -22.23 30.30
C ALA A 161 0.47 -21.96 31.62
N PRO A 162 1.22 -20.86 31.76
CA PRO A 162 1.73 -20.45 33.05
C PRO A 162 0.59 -19.91 33.92
N LYS A 163 0.45 -20.44 35.12
CA LYS A 163 -0.41 -19.89 36.19
C LYS A 163 0.00 -18.47 36.53
N ALA A 164 -0.99 -17.59 36.65
CA ALA A 164 -0.84 -16.25 37.21
C ALA A 164 -0.37 -16.33 38.66
N VAL A 165 0.73 -15.65 38.97
CA VAL A 165 1.18 -15.39 40.33
C VAL A 165 0.59 -14.05 40.76
N GLU A 166 -0.19 -14.10 41.83
CA GLU A 166 -0.83 -12.96 42.48
C GLU A 166 0.23 -12.09 43.15
N ALA A 167 0.39 -10.84 42.69
CA ALA A 167 1.27 -9.86 43.32
C ALA A 167 0.53 -9.13 44.46
N PRO A 168 1.19 -8.87 45.59
CA PRO A 168 0.57 -8.21 46.73
C PRO A 168 0.25 -6.74 46.42
N LYS A 169 -0.95 -6.36 46.85
CA LYS A 169 -1.57 -5.03 46.76
C LYS A 169 -0.73 -3.99 47.53
N PRO A 170 -0.29 -2.87 46.91
CA PRO A 170 0.18 -1.72 47.67
C PRO A 170 -1.02 -0.92 48.19
N GLU A 171 -1.11 -0.75 49.50
CA GLU A 171 -1.91 0.31 50.11
C GLU A 171 -1.19 1.65 49.91
N THR A 172 -1.89 2.63 49.35
CA THR A 172 -1.48 4.06 49.39
C THR A 172 -2.74 4.91 49.59
N PRO A 173 -2.62 6.09 50.23
CA PRO A 173 -3.67 6.67 51.07
C PRO A 173 -4.75 7.38 50.27
N ALA A 174 -5.93 7.48 50.88
CA ALA A 174 -7.02 8.31 50.40
C ALA A 174 -6.60 9.78 50.34
N VAL A 175 -6.34 10.28 49.13
CA VAL A 175 -6.40 11.71 48.82
C VAL A 175 -7.77 11.95 48.20
N ALA A 176 -8.59 12.75 48.89
CA ALA A 176 -9.88 13.20 48.38
C ALA A 176 -9.65 14.04 47.11
N GLN A 177 -9.85 13.43 45.94
CA GLN A 177 -10.04 14.17 44.70
C GLN A 177 -11.51 14.56 44.62
N ALA A 178 -11.76 15.87 44.50
CA ALA A 178 -13.05 16.39 44.09
C ALA A 178 -13.48 15.69 42.79
N PRO A 179 -14.78 15.40 42.60
CA PRO A 179 -15.26 14.73 41.39
C PRO A 179 -14.80 15.54 40.16
N PRO A 180 -14.24 14.89 39.12
CA PRO A 180 -13.97 15.59 37.88
C PRO A 180 -15.32 16.07 37.35
N THR A 181 -15.43 17.39 37.19
CA THR A 181 -16.51 18.02 36.44
C THR A 181 -16.38 17.54 35.00
N THR A 182 -17.02 16.42 34.67
CA THR A 182 -17.25 16.02 33.28
C THR A 182 -18.24 17.02 32.71
N VAL A 183 -17.71 18.11 32.17
CA VAL A 183 -18.43 18.86 31.15
C VAL A 183 -18.61 17.86 30.00
N PRO A 184 -19.84 17.53 29.58
CA PRO A 184 -20.04 16.81 28.34
C PRO A 184 -19.58 17.77 27.25
N THR A 185 -18.36 17.58 26.75
CA THR A 185 -17.96 18.18 25.47
C THR A 185 -18.94 17.62 24.46
N GLU A 186 -19.85 18.46 23.99
CA GLU A 186 -20.75 18.12 22.90
C GLU A 186 -19.89 17.56 21.77
N ALA A 187 -20.01 16.26 21.51
CA ALA A 187 -19.18 15.59 20.54
C ALA A 187 -19.53 16.20 19.18
N VAL A 188 -18.70 17.12 18.70
CA VAL A 188 -18.81 17.67 17.35
C VAL A 188 -18.86 16.48 16.41
N GLN A 189 -20.01 16.24 15.80
CA GLN A 189 -20.17 15.11 14.91
C GLN A 189 -19.46 15.45 13.60
N PRO A 190 -18.73 14.49 13.01
CA PRO A 190 -18.08 14.71 11.74
C PRO A 190 -19.12 14.98 10.66
N VAL A 191 -18.84 15.96 9.80
CA VAL A 191 -19.68 16.32 8.65
C VAL A 191 -19.17 15.58 7.42
N VAL A 192 -20.04 14.81 6.77
CA VAL A 192 -19.70 14.10 5.52
C VAL A 192 -19.66 15.10 4.37
N SER A 193 -18.50 15.22 3.72
CA SER A 193 -18.37 15.96 2.47
C SER A 193 -18.95 15.15 1.31
N GLU A 194 -19.68 15.81 0.41
CA GLU A 194 -20.17 15.21 -0.84
C GLU A 194 -19.08 15.09 -1.91
N GLU A 195 -17.93 15.74 -1.71
CA GLU A 195 -16.82 15.73 -2.65
C GLU A 195 -15.90 14.52 -2.42
N CYS A 196 -15.41 13.99 -3.55
CA CYS A 196 -14.33 13.03 -3.58
C CYS A 196 -13.06 13.61 -2.96
N ILE A 197 -12.21 12.76 -2.39
CA ILE A 197 -10.92 13.15 -1.85
C ILE A 197 -10.07 13.67 -3.01
N ASP A 198 -9.62 14.91 -2.88
CA ASP A 198 -8.67 15.49 -3.83
C ASP A 198 -7.40 14.60 -3.93
N PRO A 199 -7.02 14.13 -5.14
CA PRO A 199 -5.88 13.23 -5.31
C PRO A 199 -4.55 13.79 -4.82
N ILE A 200 -4.37 15.12 -4.88
CA ILE A 200 -3.16 15.78 -4.40
C ILE A 200 -3.13 15.73 -2.87
N THR A 201 -4.23 16.06 -2.21
CA THR A 201 -4.39 15.98 -0.76
C THR A 201 -4.18 14.56 -0.27
N LEU A 202 -4.80 13.57 -0.92
CA LEU A 202 -4.63 12.16 -0.59
C LEU A 202 -3.16 11.74 -0.68
N TYR A 203 -2.48 12.15 -1.75
CA TYR A 203 -1.05 11.90 -1.92
C TYR A 203 -0.21 12.53 -0.80
N GLN A 204 -0.47 13.78 -0.43
CA GLN A 204 0.24 14.46 0.65
C GLN A 204 0.04 13.77 1.99
N VAL A 205 -1.20 13.40 2.32
CA VAL A 205 -1.54 12.67 3.54
C VAL A 205 -0.80 11.34 3.57
N MET A 206 -0.94 10.54 2.52
CA MET A 206 -0.35 9.20 2.46
C MET A 206 1.18 9.16 2.45
N ARG A 207 1.83 10.25 2.02
CA ARG A 207 3.29 10.38 2.07
C ARG A 207 3.80 10.65 3.47
N SER A 208 3.08 11.46 4.23
CA SER A 208 3.52 11.93 5.54
C SER A 208 2.88 11.16 6.69
N SER A 209 1.83 10.38 6.41
CA SER A 209 1.09 9.63 7.41
C SER A 209 1.86 8.43 7.93
N GLN A 210 1.77 8.21 9.24
CA GLN A 210 2.27 7.03 9.91
C GLN A 210 1.22 5.94 9.90
N PHE A 211 1.63 4.71 9.57
CA PHE A 211 0.76 3.55 9.71
C PHE A 211 0.50 3.28 11.19
N LEU A 212 -0.77 3.31 11.58
CA LEU A 212 -1.17 3.12 12.96
C LEU A 212 -1.55 1.67 13.24
N GLN A 213 -2.45 1.11 12.43
CA GLN A 213 -3.02 -0.21 12.69
C GLN A 213 -3.63 -0.84 11.43
N GLN A 214 -3.63 -2.17 11.42
CA GLN A 214 -4.44 -2.99 10.52
C GLN A 214 -5.50 -3.77 11.31
N ILE A 215 -6.71 -3.84 10.77
CA ILE A 215 -7.84 -4.61 11.30
C ILE A 215 -8.30 -5.56 10.19
N SER A 216 -8.43 -6.84 10.51
CA SER A 216 -8.75 -7.87 9.52
C SER A 216 -10.13 -7.65 8.90
N SER A 217 -11.16 -7.47 9.74
CA SER A 217 -12.49 -7.05 9.31
C SER A 217 -13.26 -6.33 10.42
N ALA A 218 -14.20 -5.47 10.02
CA ALA A 218 -15.13 -4.76 10.90
C ALA A 218 -16.29 -4.16 10.09
N ARG A 219 -17.37 -3.74 10.76
CA ARG A 219 -18.42 -2.91 10.12
C ARG A 219 -18.01 -1.44 10.13
N TYR A 220 -18.60 -0.65 9.23
CA TYR A 220 -18.30 0.79 9.17
C TYR A 220 -18.57 1.51 10.49
N GLY A 221 -19.66 1.19 11.20
CA GLY A 221 -19.97 1.81 12.50
C GLY A 221 -18.83 1.65 13.52
N ASP A 222 -18.28 0.44 13.63
CA ASP A 222 -17.16 0.14 14.54
C ASP A 222 -15.90 0.92 14.14
N ILE A 223 -15.67 1.07 12.82
CA ILE A 223 -14.55 1.87 12.32
C ILE A 223 -14.78 3.35 12.63
N ALA A 224 -15.98 3.87 12.41
CA ALA A 224 -16.31 5.28 12.67
C ALA A 224 -16.09 5.66 14.14
N GLU A 225 -16.54 4.83 15.07
CA GLU A 225 -16.27 5.02 16.50
C GLU A 225 -14.76 5.01 16.79
N LYS A 226 -14.02 4.09 16.17
CA LYS A 226 -12.58 3.99 16.35
C LYS A 226 -11.82 5.19 15.78
N ILE A 227 -12.22 5.72 14.63
CA ILE A 227 -11.66 6.96 14.06
C ILE A 227 -11.82 8.10 15.05
N LEU A 228 -13.03 8.26 15.60
CA LEU A 228 -13.33 9.32 16.55
C LEU A 228 -12.55 9.15 17.87
N GLY A 229 -12.35 7.91 18.33
CA GLY A 229 -11.47 7.61 19.45
C GLY A 229 -10.03 8.06 19.19
N ILE A 230 -9.47 7.69 18.04
CA ILE A 230 -8.12 8.09 17.63
C ILE A 230 -7.99 9.62 17.55
N ALA A 231 -8.98 10.30 16.96
CA ALA A 231 -8.99 11.76 16.84
C ALA A 231 -8.92 12.46 18.21
N ARG A 232 -9.63 11.93 19.21
CA ARG A 232 -9.64 12.49 20.58
C ARG A 232 -8.40 12.15 21.40
N GLU A 233 -7.88 10.95 21.26
CA GLU A 233 -6.78 10.46 22.10
C GLU A 233 -5.41 10.92 21.62
N ARG A 234 -5.23 11.03 20.30
CA ARG A 234 -3.93 11.29 19.69
C ARG A 234 -3.83 12.64 19.00
N GLU A 235 -4.95 13.33 18.84
CA GLU A 235 -5.04 14.65 18.18
C GLU A 235 -4.23 14.74 16.87
N PRO A 236 -4.32 13.74 15.96
CA PRO A 236 -3.66 13.86 14.66
C PRO A 236 -4.34 14.98 13.87
N SER A 237 -3.60 15.60 12.95
CA SER A 237 -4.17 16.57 12.01
C SER A 237 -5.15 15.88 11.04
N LYS A 238 -4.82 14.67 10.58
CA LYS A 238 -5.66 13.89 9.65
C LYS A 238 -5.64 12.40 9.97
N ILE A 239 -6.75 11.73 9.70
CA ILE A 239 -6.85 10.26 9.76
C ILE A 239 -7.26 9.77 8.38
N TYR A 240 -6.47 8.88 7.81
CA TYR A 240 -6.77 8.24 6.54
C TYR A 240 -7.01 6.75 6.72
N ILE A 241 -7.97 6.20 5.98
CA ILE A 241 -8.35 4.79 6.03
C ILE A 241 -8.56 4.27 4.63
N THR A 242 -8.16 3.01 4.45
CA THR A 242 -8.55 2.19 3.33
C THR A 242 -9.11 0.89 3.85
N ALA A 243 -10.12 0.38 3.19
CA ALA A 243 -10.61 -0.97 3.40
C ALA A 243 -11.06 -1.56 2.06
N SER A 244 -11.09 -2.88 1.96
CA SER A 244 -11.69 -3.59 0.85
C SER A 244 -13.08 -4.09 1.22
N THR A 245 -13.96 -4.21 0.23
CA THR A 245 -15.20 -4.98 0.30
C THR A 245 -15.09 -6.17 -0.66
N GLU A 246 -16.15 -6.94 -0.83
CA GLU A 246 -16.18 -8.00 -1.84
C GLU A 246 -16.23 -7.45 -3.28
N SER A 247 -16.79 -6.25 -3.46
CA SER A 247 -17.01 -5.65 -4.78
C SER A 247 -16.19 -4.40 -5.05
N GLY A 248 -15.46 -3.88 -4.06
CA GLY A 248 -14.84 -2.58 -4.16
C GLY A 248 -13.82 -2.23 -3.08
N THR A 249 -13.41 -0.95 -3.08
CA THR A 249 -12.46 -0.38 -2.13
C THR A 249 -13.03 0.90 -1.53
N LEU A 250 -13.01 1.00 -0.21
CA LEU A 250 -13.39 2.17 0.57
C LEU A 250 -12.16 2.99 0.94
N ARG A 251 -12.28 4.31 0.83
CA ARG A 251 -11.32 5.31 1.30
C ARG A 251 -12.03 6.32 2.16
N VAL A 252 -11.43 6.67 3.29
CA VAL A 252 -11.97 7.68 4.21
C VAL A 252 -10.83 8.59 4.62
N LEU A 253 -11.06 9.91 4.51
CA LEU A 253 -10.16 10.93 5.02
C LEU A 253 -10.93 11.81 6.00
N LEU A 254 -10.54 11.79 7.26
CA LEU A 254 -11.01 12.72 8.28
C LEU A 254 -9.97 13.83 8.45
N ASP A 255 -10.40 15.07 8.27
CA ASP A 255 -9.70 16.27 8.73
C ASP A 255 -10.17 16.59 10.16
N VAL A 256 -9.27 16.46 11.14
CA VAL A 256 -9.64 16.52 12.56
C VAL A 256 -9.91 17.95 13.02
N GLU A 257 -9.24 18.94 12.42
CA GLU A 257 -9.45 20.35 12.74
C GLU A 257 -10.83 20.83 12.33
N SER A 258 -11.26 20.48 11.11
CA SER A 258 -12.56 20.86 10.57
C SER A 258 -13.68 19.85 10.86
N MET A 259 -13.35 18.68 11.40
CA MET A 259 -14.24 17.53 11.57
C MET A 259 -14.96 17.16 10.26
N ASN A 260 -14.30 17.34 9.11
CA ASN A 260 -14.84 17.00 7.80
C ASN A 260 -14.36 15.61 7.37
N ILE A 261 -15.29 14.75 6.97
CA ILE A 261 -15.01 13.40 6.48
C ILE A 261 -15.33 13.27 5.00
N ASN A 262 -14.30 13.03 4.19
CA ASN A 262 -14.46 12.63 2.80
C ASN A 262 -14.50 11.10 2.75
N ILE A 263 -15.53 10.55 2.11
CA ILE A 263 -15.72 9.12 1.94
C ILE A 263 -15.78 8.83 0.44
N GLU A 264 -14.98 7.88 -0.03
CA GLU A 264 -15.02 7.39 -1.41
C GLU A 264 -15.14 5.88 -1.42
N TYR A 265 -16.04 5.36 -2.26
CA TYR A 265 -16.18 3.94 -2.51
C TYR A 265 -16.03 3.68 -4.01
N GLU A 266 -15.05 2.86 -4.38
CA GLU A 266 -14.81 2.45 -5.76
C GLU A 266 -15.33 1.04 -5.98
N GLU A 267 -16.32 0.89 -6.87
CA GLU A 267 -16.93 -0.39 -7.23
C GLU A 267 -17.01 -0.51 -8.76
N GLY A 268 -16.50 -1.61 -9.31
CA GLY A 268 -16.51 -1.83 -10.76
C GLY A 268 -15.83 -0.73 -11.60
N GLY A 269 -14.84 -0.04 -11.03
CA GLY A 269 -14.11 1.06 -11.67
C GLY A 269 -14.86 2.40 -11.67
N LYS A 270 -15.98 2.52 -10.95
CA LYS A 270 -16.69 3.78 -10.72
C LYS A 270 -16.47 4.23 -9.28
N THR A 271 -16.14 5.49 -9.10
CA THR A 271 -16.01 6.12 -7.78
C THR A 271 -17.33 6.78 -7.38
N ILE A 272 -17.81 6.47 -6.18
CA ILE A 272 -18.96 7.09 -5.52
C ILE A 272 -18.42 7.83 -4.30
N CYS A 273 -18.91 9.03 -4.02
CA CYS A 273 -18.40 9.88 -2.95
C CYS A 273 -19.50 10.32 -1.96
N GLY A 274 -19.07 10.74 -0.78
CA GLY A 274 -19.92 11.36 0.25
C GLY A 274 -21.04 10.48 0.77
N SER A 275 -22.23 11.05 0.93
CA SER A 275 -23.38 10.36 1.54
C SER A 275 -23.81 9.11 0.75
N ASN A 276 -23.59 9.10 -0.57
CA ASN A 276 -23.89 7.94 -1.40
C ASN A 276 -22.88 6.80 -1.18
N ALA A 277 -21.60 7.14 -1.00
CA ALA A 277 -20.58 6.17 -0.64
C ALA A 277 -20.90 5.55 0.72
N LEU A 278 -21.24 6.39 1.71
CA LEU A 278 -21.61 5.96 3.06
C LEU A 278 -22.79 4.96 3.05
N LYS A 279 -23.88 5.28 2.35
CA LYS A 279 -25.04 4.37 2.21
C LYS A 279 -24.67 3.03 1.58
N SER A 280 -23.71 3.03 0.66
CA SER A 280 -23.27 1.81 -0.04
C SER A 280 -22.46 0.87 0.85
N ILE A 281 -21.83 1.40 1.91
CA ILE A 281 -20.93 0.64 2.79
C ILE A 281 -21.46 0.42 4.20
N GLU A 282 -22.54 1.08 4.59
CA GLU A 282 -23.12 1.04 5.95
C GLU A 282 -23.48 -0.40 6.40
N SER A 283 -23.92 -1.24 5.45
CA SER A 283 -24.31 -2.63 5.72
C SER A 283 -23.25 -3.67 5.32
N VAL A 284 -22.12 -3.22 4.77
CA VAL A 284 -21.08 -4.10 4.20
C VAL A 284 -19.99 -4.36 5.24
N GLU A 285 -19.51 -5.61 5.29
CA GLU A 285 -18.31 -5.94 6.07
C GLU A 285 -17.07 -5.43 5.34
N LEU A 286 -16.31 -4.58 6.02
CA LEU A 286 -15.06 -4.04 5.53
C LEU A 286 -13.93 -4.99 5.92
N LYS A 287 -13.06 -5.30 4.97
CA LYS A 287 -11.93 -6.22 5.10
C LYS A 287 -10.61 -5.46 4.90
N SER A 288 -9.52 -6.01 5.42
CA SER A 288 -8.17 -5.46 5.25
C SER A 288 -8.08 -3.96 5.58
N ILE A 289 -8.77 -3.54 6.65
CA ILE A 289 -8.88 -2.15 7.06
C ILE A 289 -7.53 -1.70 7.57
N ARG A 290 -7.10 -0.53 7.11
CA ARG A 290 -5.83 0.07 7.50
C ARG A 290 -6.04 1.52 7.85
N ILE A 291 -5.42 1.92 8.96
CA ILE A 291 -5.57 3.25 9.51
C ILE A 291 -4.19 3.91 9.52
N TRP A 292 -4.15 5.12 8.99
CA TRP A 292 -3.00 6.00 8.98
C TRP A 292 -3.36 7.31 9.65
N ILE A 293 -2.39 7.89 10.34
CA ILE A 293 -2.54 9.19 11.00
C ILE A 293 -1.44 10.13 10.55
N LEU A 294 -1.77 11.42 10.42
CA LEU A 294 -0.83 12.50 10.15
C LEU A 294 -0.74 13.44 11.34
#